data_AF-A0A2V1CXL0-F1
#
_entry.id   AF-A0A2V1CXL0-F1
#
_cell.length_a   1.000
_cell.length_b   1.000
_cell.length_c   1.000
_cell.angle_alpha   90.00
_cell.angle_beta   90.00
_cell.angle_gamma   90.00
#
_symmetry.space_group_name_H-M   'P 1'
#
loop_
_entity.id
_entity.type
_entity.pdbx_description
1 polymer ?
#
loop_
_entity_poly.entity_id
_entity_poly.type
_entity_poly.pdbx_seq_one_letter_code
_entity_poly.pdbx_strand_id
1 'polypeptide(L)'
;MRMIEDELLKNGPIDPDSAHFQAPLAGAPALPHLPLYSGIGCVQCPYVAASTETMRKHWGKEHAELMRRQGRPCKTSKPIAPRWRAVSCQRLFAAGFRSGYFEVISPAEIKEANETMRRRSMANSLPEADYIRMQIDEALEESDKETRKREDVILDNAGQTEVSQWLEMTRWPKYLQGYSFGE
;
A
#
# COMPACT_ATOMS: atom_id res chain seq x y z
N MET A 1 -17.69 -0.76 12.99
CA MET A 1 -16.70 0.10 12.30
C MET A 1 -16.63 1.51 12.88
N ARG A 2 -17.75 2.23 13.09
CA ARG A 2 -17.74 3.55 13.78
C ARG A 2 -17.24 3.53 15.23
N MET A 3 -17.30 2.38 15.90
CA MET A 3 -17.05 2.34 17.35
C MET A 3 -15.61 2.62 17.74
N ILE A 4 -14.60 2.19 16.97
CA ILE A 4 -13.19 2.37 17.38
C ILE A 4 -12.72 3.81 17.18
N GLU A 5 -13.15 4.47 16.10
CA GLU A 5 -12.88 5.89 15.87
C GLU A 5 -13.60 6.75 16.91
N ASP A 6 -14.89 6.50 17.17
CA ASP A 6 -15.64 7.19 18.21
C ASP A 6 -15.03 6.97 19.59
N GLU A 7 -14.52 5.77 19.89
CA GLU A 7 -13.94 5.42 21.18
C GLU A 7 -12.54 6.03 21.38
N LEU A 8 -11.72 6.10 20.32
CA LEU A 8 -10.45 6.84 20.31
C LEU A 8 -10.65 8.35 20.46
N LEU A 9 -11.67 8.91 19.81
CA LEU A 9 -12.02 10.33 19.88
C LEU A 9 -12.73 10.71 21.20
N LYS A 10 -13.49 9.80 21.81
CA LYS A 10 -14.26 10.06 23.06
C LYS A 10 -13.53 9.73 24.35
N ASN A 11 -12.69 8.68 24.39
CA ASN A 11 -12.14 8.16 25.65
C ASN A 11 -10.69 8.59 25.93
N GLY A 12 -10.08 9.41 25.07
CA GLY A 12 -8.67 9.81 25.21
C GLY A 12 -7.69 8.71 24.79
N PRO A 13 -6.38 8.90 25.01
CA PRO A 13 -5.36 7.96 24.54
C PRO A 13 -5.57 6.59 25.18
N ILE A 14 -5.83 5.58 24.34
CA ILE A 14 -5.95 4.18 24.78
C ILE A 14 -4.62 3.77 25.40
N ASP A 15 -4.65 3.40 26.68
CA ASP A 15 -3.49 2.85 27.37
C ASP A 15 -3.12 1.48 26.74
N PRO A 16 -1.91 1.32 26.20
CA PRO A 16 -1.46 0.05 25.62
C PRO A 16 -1.43 -1.11 26.62
N ASP A 17 -1.40 -0.83 27.93
CA ASP A 17 -1.42 -1.83 29.00
C ASP A 17 -2.83 -2.15 29.52
N SER A 18 -3.87 -1.53 28.95
CA SER A 18 -5.26 -1.82 29.31
C SER A 18 -5.66 -3.26 28.91
N ALA A 19 -6.13 -4.02 29.90
CA ALA A 19 -6.58 -5.40 29.73
C ALA A 19 -7.79 -5.53 28.78
N HIS A 20 -8.55 -4.44 28.58
CA HIS A 20 -9.81 -4.45 27.83
C HIS A 20 -9.66 -4.17 26.33
N PHE A 21 -8.45 -3.89 25.83
CA PHE A 21 -8.27 -3.60 24.41
C PHE A 21 -8.49 -4.85 23.54
N GLN A 22 -9.45 -4.80 22.62
CA GLN A 22 -9.63 -5.82 21.59
C GLN A 22 -9.03 -5.33 20.28
N ALA A 23 -8.07 -6.09 19.73
CA ALA A 23 -7.54 -5.80 18.41
C ALA A 23 -8.66 -5.91 17.36
N PRO A 24 -8.70 -5.01 16.36
CA PRO A 24 -9.72 -5.07 15.32
C PRO A 24 -9.67 -6.43 14.61
N LEU A 25 -10.86 -6.94 14.30
CA LEU A 25 -11.04 -8.19 13.57
C LEU A 25 -10.30 -8.13 12.23
N ALA A 26 -9.61 -9.22 11.86
CA ALA A 26 -8.87 -9.32 10.60
C ALA A 26 -9.79 -8.98 9.41
N GLY A 27 -9.33 -8.09 8.53
CA GLY A 27 -10.09 -7.62 7.36
C GLY A 27 -10.82 -6.29 7.55
N ALA A 28 -10.50 -5.51 8.58
CA ALA A 28 -10.95 -4.13 8.69
C ALA A 28 -10.27 -3.23 7.63
N PRO A 29 -10.93 -2.16 7.14
CA PRO A 29 -10.31 -1.20 6.24
C PRO A 29 -9.21 -0.42 6.96
N ALA A 30 -8.24 0.08 6.19
CA ALA A 30 -7.14 0.85 6.73
C ALA A 30 -7.60 2.10 7.45
N LEU A 31 -7.06 2.30 8.66
CA LEU A 31 -7.26 3.51 9.42
C LEU A 31 -6.48 4.65 8.72
N PRO A 32 -7.13 5.78 8.38
CA PRO A 32 -6.53 6.82 7.52
C PRO A 32 -5.24 7.45 8.04
N HIS A 33 -5.05 7.48 9.36
CA HIS A 33 -3.97 8.20 10.02
C HIS A 33 -2.82 7.31 10.52
N LEU A 34 -2.87 6.01 10.21
CA LEU A 34 -1.86 5.04 10.63
C LEU A 34 -1.00 4.59 9.44
N PRO A 35 0.31 4.41 9.64
CA PRO A 35 1.20 3.95 8.59
C PRO A 35 0.81 2.55 8.14
N LEU A 36 0.73 2.37 6.82
CA LEU A 36 0.44 1.09 6.17
C LEU A 36 1.76 0.38 5.84
N TYR A 37 1.85 -0.89 6.22
CA TYR A 37 3.01 -1.73 5.97
C TYR A 37 2.63 -2.95 5.13
N SER A 38 3.59 -3.45 4.35
CA SER A 38 3.50 -4.77 3.75
C SER A 38 3.89 -5.83 4.78
N GLY A 39 2.94 -6.71 5.09
CA GLY A 39 3.09 -7.75 6.09
C GLY A 39 2.76 -9.13 5.55
N ILE A 40 2.82 -10.09 6.45
CA ILE A 40 2.59 -11.50 6.19
C ILE A 40 1.61 -12.02 7.22
N GLY A 41 0.48 -12.54 6.74
CA GLY A 41 -0.55 -13.16 7.56
C GLY A 41 -0.38 -14.67 7.60
N CYS A 42 -0.58 -15.26 8.78
CA CYS A 42 -0.70 -16.70 8.91
C CYS A 42 -2.03 -17.18 8.28
N VAL A 43 -2.04 -18.36 7.65
CA VAL A 43 -3.27 -18.95 7.11
C VAL A 43 -4.06 -19.72 8.18
N GLN A 44 -3.38 -20.17 9.23
CA GLN A 44 -3.98 -21.03 10.27
C GLN A 44 -4.50 -20.25 11.47
N CYS A 45 -4.02 -19.02 11.69
CA CYS A 45 -4.38 -18.19 12.84
C CYS A 45 -4.36 -16.69 12.46
N PRO A 46 -4.97 -15.79 13.27
CA PRO A 46 -5.04 -14.36 12.97
C PRO A 46 -3.72 -13.60 13.19
N TYR A 47 -2.59 -14.30 13.33
CA TYR A 47 -1.29 -13.69 13.56
C TYR A 47 -0.73 -13.03 12.29
N VAL A 48 -0.26 -11.80 12.43
CA VAL A 48 0.35 -11.01 11.35
C VAL A 48 1.74 -10.58 11.78
N ALA A 49 2.69 -10.68 10.86
CA ALA A 49 4.07 -10.26 11.09
C ALA A 49 4.58 -9.38 9.95
N ALA A 50 5.53 -8.50 10.26
CA ALA A 50 6.17 -7.66 9.26
C ALA A 50 7.21 -8.43 8.40
N SER A 51 7.69 -9.60 8.84
CA SER A 51 8.75 -10.34 8.13
C SER A 51 8.50 -11.84 8.03
N THR A 52 9.06 -12.46 6.99
CA THR A 52 8.97 -13.91 6.77
C THR A 52 9.66 -14.69 7.89
N GLU A 53 10.73 -14.16 8.46
CA GLU A 53 11.50 -14.81 9.52
C GLU A 53 10.70 -14.91 10.82
N THR A 54 10.03 -13.82 11.22
CA THR A 54 9.17 -13.80 12.41
C THR A 54 7.97 -14.72 12.20
N MET A 55 7.39 -14.75 11.00
CA MET A 55 6.33 -15.69 10.63
C MET A 55 6.80 -17.16 10.71
N ARG A 56 8.02 -17.46 10.25
CA ARG A 56 8.61 -18.80 10.33
C ARG A 56 8.79 -19.24 11.78
N LYS A 57 9.30 -18.35 12.65
CA LYS A 57 9.44 -18.61 14.09
C LYS A 57 8.09 -18.85 14.75
N HIS A 58 7.08 -18.05 14.40
CA HIS A 58 5.71 -18.25 14.87
C HIS A 58 5.17 -19.62 14.45
N TRP A 59 5.25 -19.98 13.16
CA TRP A 59 4.82 -21.29 12.67
C TRP A 59 5.57 -22.46 13.34
N GLY A 60 6.86 -22.30 13.65
CA GLY A 60 7.64 -23.30 14.36
C GLY A 60 7.21 -23.52 15.81
N LYS A 61 6.56 -22.52 16.44
CA LYS A 61 6.08 -22.59 17.83
C LYS A 61 4.61 -23.02 17.90
N GLU A 62 3.75 -22.31 17.18
CA GLU A 62 2.29 -22.45 17.26
C GLU A 62 1.74 -23.51 16.29
N HIS A 63 2.48 -23.81 15.22
CA HIS A 63 2.06 -24.73 14.15
C HIS A 63 3.11 -25.81 13.88
N ALA A 64 3.87 -26.18 14.92
CA ALA A 64 4.96 -27.16 14.82
C ALA A 64 4.48 -28.53 14.28
N GLU A 65 3.24 -28.90 14.59
CA GLU A 65 2.60 -30.13 14.13
C GLU A 65 2.27 -30.14 12.62
N LEU A 66 2.00 -28.96 12.05
CA LEU A 66 1.73 -28.77 10.62
C LEU A 66 3.02 -28.64 9.81
N MET A 67 4.16 -28.40 10.49
CA MET A 67 5.46 -28.50 9.85
C MET A 67 5.72 -29.96 9.49
N ARG A 68 5.90 -30.23 8.18
CA ARG A 68 6.37 -31.54 7.72
C ARG A 68 7.61 -31.92 8.51
N ARG A 69 7.53 -33.02 9.28
CA ARG A 69 8.71 -33.68 9.83
C ARG A 69 9.67 -33.93 8.68
N GLN A 70 10.92 -33.50 8.82
CA GLN A 70 11.98 -33.79 7.85
C GLN A 70 12.14 -35.31 7.78
N GLY A 71 11.45 -35.90 6.82
CA GLY A 71 11.52 -37.31 6.47
C GLY A 71 11.67 -37.43 4.96
N ARG A 72 12.00 -38.66 4.53
CA ARG A 72 12.34 -39.02 3.15
C ARG A 72 11.45 -38.29 2.13
N PRO A 73 12.02 -37.54 1.17
CA PRO A 73 11.24 -36.81 0.18
C PRO A 73 10.41 -37.79 -0.66
N CYS A 74 9.10 -37.57 -0.71
CA CYS A 74 8.20 -38.31 -1.59
C CYS A 74 8.39 -37.84 -3.04
N LYS A 75 8.50 -38.78 -3.99
CA LYS A 75 8.67 -38.52 -5.44
C LYS A 75 7.49 -37.79 -6.11
N THR A 76 6.40 -37.53 -5.39
CA THR A 76 5.26 -36.76 -5.89
C THR A 76 5.22 -35.37 -5.24
N SER A 77 5.78 -34.39 -5.94
CA SER A 77 5.70 -32.99 -5.55
C SER A 77 4.29 -32.45 -5.82
N LYS A 78 3.35 -32.70 -4.91
CA LYS A 78 2.11 -31.91 -4.90
C LYS A 78 2.47 -30.44 -4.65
N PRO A 79 1.82 -29.47 -5.31
CA PRO A 79 2.04 -28.06 -5.04
C PRO A 79 1.79 -27.83 -3.55
N ILE A 80 2.82 -27.31 -2.87
CA ILE A 80 2.76 -27.03 -1.44
C ILE A 80 1.85 -25.81 -1.28
N ALA A 81 0.71 -25.98 -0.61
CA ALA A 81 -0.15 -24.85 -0.28
C ALA A 81 0.66 -23.76 0.45
N PRO A 82 0.48 -22.47 0.11
CA PRO A 82 1.22 -21.39 0.75
C PRO A 82 0.93 -21.39 2.25
N ARG A 83 1.99 -21.36 3.07
CA ARG A 83 1.88 -21.37 4.54
C ARG A 83 1.46 -20.01 5.11
N TRP A 84 1.66 -18.96 4.35
CA TRP A 84 1.33 -17.59 4.71
C TRP A 84 0.91 -16.80 3.47
N ARG A 85 0.17 -15.71 3.69
CA ARG A 85 -0.30 -14.80 2.65
C ARG A 85 0.34 -13.41 2.81
N ALA A 86 0.60 -12.74 1.70
CA ALA A 86 0.97 -11.32 1.73
C ALA A 86 -0.28 -10.53 2.12
N VAL A 87 -0.16 -9.63 3.10
CA VAL A 87 -1.26 -8.82 3.60
C VAL A 87 -0.80 -7.39 3.82
N SER A 88 -1.70 -6.44 3.68
CA SER A 88 -1.49 -5.09 4.16
C SER A 88 -1.74 -5.09 5.68
N CYS A 89 -0.87 -4.45 6.46
CA CYS A 89 -0.99 -4.42 7.91
C CYS A 89 -0.72 -3.03 8.50
N GLN A 90 -1.36 -2.75 9.62
CA GLN A 90 -1.14 -1.55 10.42
C GLN A 90 -0.81 -1.94 11.85
N ARG A 91 -0.35 -0.96 12.62
CA ARG A 91 -0.04 -1.12 14.03
C ARG A 91 -0.51 0.12 14.78
N LEU A 92 -1.24 -0.05 15.87
CA LEU A 92 -1.80 1.05 16.66
C LEU A 92 -0.74 1.72 17.55
N PHE A 93 0.13 0.93 18.15
CA PHE A 93 1.13 1.41 19.12
C PHE A 93 2.55 1.16 18.63
N ALA A 94 3.42 2.18 18.71
CA ALA A 94 4.81 2.03 18.30
C ALA A 94 5.61 1.06 19.20
N ALA A 95 5.24 0.96 20.48
CA ALA A 95 5.86 0.12 21.50
C ALA A 95 4.81 -0.38 22.52
N GLY A 96 5.18 -1.37 23.33
CA GLY A 96 4.34 -1.94 24.39
C GLY A 96 3.76 -3.33 24.07
N PHE A 97 3.09 -3.92 25.06
CA PHE A 97 2.58 -5.30 25.00
C PHE A 97 1.59 -5.53 23.84
N ARG A 98 0.88 -4.47 23.42
CA ARG A 98 -0.10 -4.51 22.33
C ARG A 98 0.36 -3.82 21.04
N SER A 99 1.67 -3.68 20.84
CA SER A 99 2.28 -3.19 19.58
C SER A 99 2.26 -4.23 18.43
N GLY A 100 1.27 -5.13 18.44
CA GLY A 100 1.10 -6.14 17.40
C GLY A 100 0.60 -5.53 16.09
N TYR A 101 0.96 -6.18 14.98
CA TYR A 101 0.39 -5.87 13.68
C TYR A 101 -0.98 -6.54 13.54
N PHE A 102 -1.91 -5.86 12.90
CA PHE A 102 -3.19 -6.41 12.52
C PHE A 102 -3.40 -6.27 11.01
N GLU A 103 -4.14 -7.22 10.45
CA GLU A 103 -4.43 -7.27 9.03
C GLU A 103 -5.49 -6.25 8.65
N VAL A 104 -5.20 -5.57 7.56
CA VAL A 104 -5.96 -4.43 7.07
C VAL A 104 -6.13 -4.56 5.57
N ILE A 105 -7.30 -4.21 5.07
CA ILE A 105 -7.52 -4.07 3.63
C ILE A 105 -7.03 -2.68 3.21
N SER A 106 -6.07 -2.63 2.28
CA SER A 106 -5.53 -1.35 1.85
C SER A 106 -6.59 -0.52 1.10
N PRO A 107 -6.52 0.83 1.13
CA PRO A 107 -7.44 1.66 0.36
C PRO A 107 -7.35 1.38 -1.15
N ALA A 108 -6.19 0.95 -1.63
CA ALA A 108 -5.97 0.52 -3.01
C ALA A 108 -6.75 -0.76 -3.32
N GLU A 109 -6.64 -1.79 -2.47
CA GLU A 109 -7.40 -3.04 -2.59
C GLU A 109 -8.93 -2.80 -2.55
N ILE A 110 -9.39 -1.89 -1.69
CA ILE A 110 -10.82 -1.51 -1.63
C ILE A 110 -11.26 -0.81 -2.93
N LYS A 111 -10.43 0.09 -3.48
CA LYS A 111 -10.74 0.77 -4.75
C LYS A 111 -10.81 -0.24 -5.89
N GLU A 112 -9.82 -1.12 -6.00
CA GLU A 112 -9.77 -2.16 -7.03
C GLU A 112 -10.95 -3.15 -6.90
N ALA A 113 -11.29 -3.59 -5.68
CA ALA A 113 -12.45 -4.45 -5.46
C ALA A 113 -13.77 -3.77 -5.86
N ASN A 114 -13.92 -2.48 -5.56
CA ASN A 114 -15.09 -1.72 -5.99
C ASN A 114 -15.12 -1.51 -7.51
N GLU A 115 -13.96 -1.25 -8.13
CA GLU A 115 -13.83 -1.05 -9.57
C GLU A 115 -14.10 -2.33 -10.35
N THR A 116 -13.58 -3.47 -9.90
CA THR A 116 -13.89 -4.79 -10.48
C THR A 116 -15.37 -5.14 -10.33
N MET A 117 -15.99 -4.84 -9.19
CA MET A 117 -17.43 -5.00 -9.00
C MET A 117 -18.24 -4.10 -9.95
N ARG A 118 -17.83 -2.83 -10.11
CA ARG A 118 -18.43 -1.89 -11.06
C ARG A 118 -18.30 -2.39 -12.50
N ARG A 119 -17.11 -2.81 -12.93
CA ARG A 119 -16.87 -3.38 -14.27
C ARG A 119 -17.77 -4.59 -14.52
N ARG A 120 -17.86 -5.51 -13.56
CA ARG A 120 -18.73 -6.70 -13.66
C ARG A 120 -20.20 -6.32 -13.73
N SER A 121 -20.64 -5.35 -12.94
CA SER A 121 -22.01 -4.83 -12.99
C SER A 121 -22.31 -4.21 -14.35
N MET A 122 -21.40 -3.39 -14.88
CA MET A 122 -21.55 -2.73 -16.18
C MET A 122 -21.55 -3.73 -17.34
N ALA A 123 -20.67 -4.74 -17.30
CA ALA A 123 -20.66 -5.83 -18.28
C ALA A 123 -21.96 -6.65 -18.28
N ASN A 124 -22.64 -6.76 -17.13
CA ASN A 124 -23.92 -7.46 -17.04
C ASN A 124 -25.12 -6.58 -17.43
N SER A 125 -25.01 -5.25 -17.36
CA SER A 125 -26.12 -4.33 -17.62
C SER A 125 -26.12 -3.70 -19.01
N LEU A 126 -24.96 -3.57 -19.64
CA LEU A 126 -24.81 -2.90 -20.94
C LEU A 126 -24.73 -3.91 -22.08
N PRO A 127 -25.24 -3.57 -23.28
CA PRO A 127 -24.89 -4.26 -24.51
C PRO A 127 -23.37 -4.25 -24.71
N GLU A 128 -22.82 -5.35 -25.21
CA GLU A 128 -21.37 -5.56 -25.34
C GLU A 128 -20.65 -4.44 -26.11
N ALA A 129 -21.27 -3.93 -27.18
CA ALA A 129 -20.71 -2.84 -27.99
C ALA A 129 -20.57 -1.52 -27.20
N ASP A 130 -21.52 -1.22 -26.32
CA ASP A 130 -21.49 0.00 -25.51
C ASP A 130 -20.50 -0.12 -24.35
N TYR A 131 -20.38 -1.32 -23.77
CA TYR A 131 -19.33 -1.61 -22.79
C TYR A 131 -17.92 -1.46 -23.39
N ILE A 132 -17.69 -1.96 -24.61
CA ILE A 132 -16.41 -1.83 -25.32
C ILE A 132 -16.10 -0.35 -25.58
N ARG A 133 -17.08 0.44 -26.07
CA ARG A 133 -16.90 1.88 -26.31
C ARG A 133 -16.52 2.62 -25.03
N MET A 134 -17.24 2.37 -23.94
CA MET A 134 -16.95 2.98 -22.64
C MET A 134 -15.54 2.65 -22.14
N GLN A 135 -15.05 1.41 -22.31
CA GLN A 135 -13.69 1.04 -21.94
C GLN A 135 -12.63 1.73 -22.82
N ILE A 136 -12.91 1.94 -24.11
CA ILE A 136 -12.03 2.70 -25.01
C ILE A 136 -11.98 4.17 -24.58
N ASP A 137 -13.13 4.77 -24.31
CA ASP A 137 -13.21 6.18 -23.88
C ASP A 137 -12.48 6.40 -22.55
N GLU A 138 -12.66 5.49 -21.57
CA GLU A 138 -11.94 5.53 -20.28
C GLU A 138 -10.42 5.44 -20.47
N ALA A 139 -9.94 4.55 -21.35
CA ALA A 139 -8.52 4.41 -21.65
C ALA A 139 -7.93 5.63 -22.37
N LEU A 140 -8.69 6.25 -23.28
CA LEU A 140 -8.31 7.48 -23.96
C LEU A 140 -8.22 8.64 -22.97
N GLU A 141 -9.20 8.79 -22.08
CA GLU A 141 -9.18 9.84 -21.05
C GLU A 141 -7.99 9.70 -20.09
N GLU A 142 -7.64 8.48 -19.67
CA GLU A 142 -6.49 8.27 -18.78
C GLU A 142 -5.17 8.60 -19.50
N SER A 143 -5.03 8.19 -20.76
CA SER A 143 -3.89 8.56 -21.60
C SER A 143 -3.76 10.08 -21.75
N ASP A 144 -4.88 10.77 -22.01
CA ASP A 144 -4.91 12.23 -22.13
C ASP A 144 -4.57 12.93 -20.81
N LYS A 145 -4.95 12.37 -19.67
CA LYS A 145 -4.54 12.89 -18.35
C LYS A 145 -3.05 12.68 -18.11
N GLU A 146 -2.49 11.55 -18.53
CA GLU A 146 -1.05 11.31 -18.42
C GLU A 146 -0.24 12.25 -19.30
N THR A 147 -0.65 12.47 -20.55
CA THR A 147 0.05 13.39 -21.46
C THR A 147 0.02 14.82 -20.91
N ARG A 148 -1.13 15.31 -20.45
CA ARG A 148 -1.25 16.63 -19.81
C ARG A 148 -0.35 16.78 -18.59
N LYS A 149 -0.30 15.79 -17.70
CA LYS A 149 0.61 15.82 -16.54
C LYS A 149 2.08 15.91 -16.98
N ARG A 150 2.48 15.19 -18.04
CA ARG A 150 3.84 15.25 -18.57
C ARG A 150 4.13 16.62 -19.19
N GLU A 151 3.17 17.20 -19.90
CA GLU A 151 3.27 18.55 -20.46
C GLU A 151 3.41 19.60 -19.35
N ASP A 152 2.62 19.52 -18.29
CA ASP A 152 2.70 20.42 -17.13
C ASP A 152 4.09 20.35 -16.45
N VAL A 153 4.66 19.16 -16.30
CA VAL A 153 6.02 18.96 -15.75
C VAL A 153 7.10 19.57 -16.64
N ILE A 154 6.93 19.50 -17.97
CA ILE A 154 7.87 20.12 -18.92
C ILE A 154 7.79 21.65 -18.84
N LEU A 155 6.59 22.21 -18.73
CA LEU A 155 6.38 23.66 -18.58
C LEU A 155 6.94 24.18 -17.25
N ASP A 156 6.77 23.46 -16.15
CA ASP A 156 7.34 23.83 -14.84
C ASP A 156 8.89 23.82 -14.85
N ASN A 157 9.49 22.87 -15.57
CA ASN A 157 10.95 22.78 -15.70
C ASN A 157 11.51 23.80 -16.70
N ALA A 158 10.74 24.27 -17.68
CA ALA A 158 11.17 25.28 -18.63
C ALA A 158 11.64 26.57 -17.93
N GLY A 159 10.96 26.99 -16.85
CA GLY A 159 11.38 28.14 -16.04
C GLY A 159 12.69 27.96 -15.25
N GLN A 160 13.13 26.71 -15.02
CA GLN A 160 14.43 26.43 -14.39
C GLN A 160 15.59 26.47 -15.41
N THR A 161 15.30 26.23 -16.69
CA THR A 161 16.27 26.34 -17.78
C THR A 161 16.41 27.75 -18.35
N GLU A 162 15.49 28.65 -18.02
CA GLU A 162 15.61 30.07 -18.32
C GLU A 162 16.60 30.74 -17.35
N VAL A 163 17.53 31.53 -17.89
CA VAL A 163 18.50 32.28 -17.08
C VAL A 163 17.71 33.23 -16.19
N SER A 164 17.90 33.15 -14.86
CA SER A 164 17.14 33.97 -13.93
C SER A 164 17.17 35.46 -14.33
N GLN A 165 16.01 36.11 -14.35
CA GLN A 165 15.87 37.49 -14.83
C GLN A 165 16.79 38.48 -14.07
N TRP A 166 17.10 38.19 -12.81
CA TRP A 166 18.06 38.95 -12.01
C TRP A 166 19.51 38.82 -12.51
N LEU A 167 19.92 37.64 -12.98
CA LEU A 167 21.23 37.41 -13.59
C LEU A 167 21.37 38.17 -14.92
N GLU A 168 20.30 38.25 -15.72
CA GLU A 168 20.29 39.07 -16.95
C GLU A 168 20.45 40.56 -16.63
N MET A 169 19.70 41.04 -15.64
CA MET A 169 19.68 42.45 -15.25
C MET A 169 21.04 42.93 -14.76
N THR A 170 21.75 42.07 -14.04
CA THR A 170 23.08 42.36 -13.47
C THR A 170 24.23 42.01 -14.43
N ARG A 171 23.92 41.47 -15.62
CA ARG A 171 24.86 41.07 -16.68
C ARG A 171 25.94 40.06 -16.25
N TRP A 172 25.71 39.32 -15.17
CA TRP A 172 26.64 38.30 -14.68
C TRP A 172 26.96 37.20 -15.71
N PRO A 173 26.02 36.74 -16.56
CA PRO A 173 26.34 35.76 -17.61
C PRO A 173 27.45 36.23 -18.56
N LYS A 174 27.51 37.54 -18.90
CA LYS A 174 28.59 38.10 -19.73
C LYS A 174 29.92 38.18 -18.99
N TYR A 175 29.88 38.47 -17.69
CA TYR A 175 31.08 38.56 -16.85
C TYR A 175 31.70 37.17 -16.62
N LEU A 176 30.87 36.14 -16.42
CA LEU A 176 31.30 34.78 -16.13
C LEU A 176 31.74 33.97 -17.37
N GLN A 177 31.47 34.46 -18.59
CA GLN A 177 31.77 33.77 -19.85
C GLN A 177 33.28 33.54 -20.12
N GLY A 178 34.16 34.05 -19.26
CA GLY A 178 35.61 33.82 -19.30
C GLY A 178 36.20 33.21 -18.02
N TYR A 179 35.36 32.83 -17.05
CA TYR A 179 35.81 32.19 -15.81
C TYR A 179 35.41 30.72 -15.79
N SER A 180 36.39 29.83 -15.90
CA SER A 180 36.20 28.40 -15.64
C SER A 180 36.39 28.12 -14.16
N PHE A 181 35.31 27.75 -13.47
CA PHE A 181 35.40 27.19 -12.13
C PHE A 181 35.71 25.70 -12.27
N GLY A 182 37.01 25.38 -12.38
CA GLY A 182 37.49 24.01 -12.27
C GLY A 182 37.47 23.56 -10.80
N GLU A 183 37.15 22.28 -10.59
CA GLU A 183 37.19 21.55 -9.30
C GLU A 183 38.56 21.62 -8.60
#